data_AF-A0A258IMV2-F1
#
_entry.id   AF-A0A258IMV2-F1
#
_cell.length_a   1.000
_cell.length_b   1.000
_cell.length_c   1.000
_cell.angle_alpha   90.00
_cell.angle_beta   90.00
_cell.angle_gamma   90.00
#
_symmetry.space_group_name_H-M   'P 1'
#
loop_
_entity.id
_entity.type
_entity.pdbx_description
1 polymer ?
#
loop_
_entity_poly.entity_id
_entity_poly.type
_entity_poly.pdbx_seq_one_letter_code
_entity_poly.pdbx_strand_id
1 'polypeptide(L)' 'MSKPIERAVPAVPDAALDLMLDGAIAGFALKVEPDWRAEALVNLRTIADAAQLVRGIDLGDEFDPAPVYRP' A
#
# COMPACT_ATOMS: atom_id res chain seq x y z
N MET A 1 -14.91 19.95 6.83
CA MET A 1 -14.56 19.06 7.96
C MET A 1 -14.81 17.65 7.50
N SER A 2 -13.78 16.84 7.25
CA SER A 2 -13.95 15.44 6.88
C SER A 2 -14.63 14.69 8.02
N LYS A 3 -15.63 13.87 7.70
CA LYS A 3 -16.27 13.00 8.69
C LYS A 3 -15.22 12.06 9.28
N PRO A 4 -15.32 11.69 10.57
CA PRO A 4 -14.41 10.72 11.17
C PRO A 4 -14.43 9.42 10.36
N ILE A 5 -13.31 8.70 10.33
CA ILE A 5 -13.30 7.32 9.82
C ILE A 5 -14.13 6.48 10.81
N GLU A 6 -15.43 6.36 10.55
CA GLU A 6 -16.39 5.70 11.44
C GLU A 6 -16.24 4.15 11.41
N ARG A 7 -15.47 3.61 10.48
CA ARG A 7 -15.31 2.16 10.27
C ARG A 7 -13.85 1.72 10.43
N ALA A 8 -13.63 0.68 11.23
CA ALA A 8 -12.33 0.06 11.35
C ALA A 8 -11.84 -0.39 9.97
N VAL A 9 -10.65 0.07 9.61
CA VAL A 9 -9.99 -0.30 8.36
C VAL A 9 -9.47 -1.74 8.50
N PRO A 10 -9.90 -2.69 7.66
CA PRO A 10 -9.48 -4.07 7.79
C PRO A 10 -7.99 -4.20 7.45
N ALA A 11 -7.27 -4.91 8.31
CA ALA A 11 -5.90 -5.33 8.06
C ALA A 11 -5.79 -6.07 6.73
N VAL A 12 -4.70 -5.84 5.99
CA VAL A 12 -4.39 -6.67 4.83
C VAL A 12 -3.98 -8.07 5.31
N PRO A 13 -4.50 -9.16 4.71
CA PRO A 13 -4.07 -10.51 5.07
C PRO A 13 -2.61 -10.74 4.70
N ASP A 14 -1.84 -11.40 5.57
CA ASP A 14 -0.40 -11.63 5.33
C ASP A 14 -0.15 -12.44 4.05
N ALA A 15 -0.99 -13.44 3.76
CA ALA A 15 -0.92 -14.19 2.50
C ALA A 15 -1.10 -13.32 1.25
N ALA A 16 -1.84 -12.20 1.35
CA ALA A 16 -1.96 -11.26 0.25
C ALA A 16 -0.68 -10.42 0.07
N LEU A 17 0.04 -10.13 1.16
CA LEU A 17 1.34 -9.45 1.12
C LEU A 17 2.42 -10.35 0.51
N ASP A 18 2.41 -11.64 0.85
CA ASP A 18 3.28 -12.64 0.22
C ASP A 18 3.07 -12.69 -1.29
N LEU A 19 1.81 -12.84 -1.73
CA LEU A 19 1.47 -12.88 -3.16
C LEU A 19 1.83 -11.57 -3.87
N MET A 20 1.62 -10.43 -3.21
CA MET A 20 1.99 -9.13 -3.76
C MET A 20 3.51 -9.00 -3.93
N LEU A 21 4.29 -9.45 -2.95
CA LEU A 21 5.75 -9.45 -3.01
C LEU A 21 6.25 -10.36 -4.12
N ASP A 22 5.76 -11.59 -4.19
CA ASP A 22 6.14 -12.55 -5.24
C ASP A 22 5.79 -12.01 -6.64
N GLY A 23 4.60 -11.42 -6.79
CA GLY A 23 4.16 -10.79 -8.03
C GLY A 23 5.01 -9.58 -8.43
N ALA A 24 5.42 -8.74 -7.48
CA ALA A 24 6.29 -7.59 -7.74
C ALA A 24 7.70 -8.03 -8.15
N ILE A 25 8.26 -9.04 -7.46
CA ILE A 25 9.58 -9.60 -7.80
C ILE A 25 9.57 -10.11 -9.25
N ALA A 26 8.56 -10.91 -9.60
CA ALA A 26 8.43 -11.45 -10.94
C ALA A 26 8.15 -10.36 -11.99
N GLY A 27 7.21 -9.45 -11.71
CA GLY A 27 6.76 -8.42 -12.65
C GLY A 27 7.82 -7.38 -12.98
N PHE A 28 8.72 -7.07 -12.04
CA PHE A 28 9.81 -6.12 -12.22
C PHE A 28 11.17 -6.78 -12.43
N ALA A 29 11.22 -8.12 -12.54
CA ALA A 29 12.45 -8.90 -12.67
C ALA A 29 13.51 -8.52 -11.61
N LEU A 30 13.08 -8.34 -10.36
CA LEU A 30 13.97 -7.95 -9.27
C LEU A 30 14.93 -9.08 -8.96
N LYS A 31 16.21 -8.75 -8.78
CA LYS A 31 17.17 -9.67 -8.18
C LYS A 31 17.01 -9.60 -6.67
N VAL A 32 16.76 -10.75 -6.04
CA VAL A 32 16.41 -10.83 -4.62
C VAL A 32 17.36 -11.78 -3.93
N GLU A 33 17.99 -11.31 -2.86
CA GLU A 33 18.75 -12.17 -1.96
C GLU A 33 17.80 -12.83 -0.95
N PRO A 34 18.02 -14.11 -0.56
CA PRO A 34 17.10 -14.85 0.30
C PRO A 34 16.75 -14.13 1.61
N ASP A 35 17.72 -13.45 2.20
CA ASP A 35 17.59 -12.79 3.51
C ASP A 35 16.69 -11.54 3.47
N TRP A 36 16.45 -10.98 2.28
CA TRP A 36 15.65 -9.75 2.14
C TRP A 36 14.16 -9.99 2.35
N ARG A 37 13.68 -11.23 2.19
CA ARG A 37 12.24 -11.50 2.14
C ARG A 37 11.54 -11.08 3.44
N ALA A 38 12.14 -11.40 4.58
CA ALA A 38 11.56 -11.06 5.89
C ALA A 38 11.46 -9.55 6.09
N GLU A 39 12.53 -8.81 5.76
CA GLU A 39 12.56 -7.35 5.87
C GLU A 39 11.58 -6.69 4.89
N ALA A 40 11.54 -7.18 3.65
CA ALA A 40 10.61 -6.69 2.62
C ALA A 40 9.15 -6.85 3.05
N LEU A 41 8.79 -7.98 3.68
CA LEU A 41 7.43 -8.20 4.19
C LEU A 41 7.06 -7.26 5.34
N VAL A 42 7.99 -6.97 6.26
CA VAL A 42 7.76 -6.00 7.35
C VAL A 42 7.51 -4.59 6.80
N ASN A 43 8.32 -4.17 5.83
CA ASN A 43 8.15 -2.88 5.18
C ASN A 43 6.85 -2.82 4.37
N LEU A 44 6.54 -3.88 3.62
CA LEU A 44 5.33 -3.98 2.83
C LEU A 44 4.08 -3.94 3.70
N ARG A 45 4.09 -4.61 4.87
CA ARG A 45 3.00 -4.55 5.85
C ARG A 45 2.72 -3.12 6.30
N THR A 46 3.77 -2.39 6.66
CA THR A 46 3.67 -1.01 7.14
C THR A 46 3.06 -0.09 6.07
N ILE A 47 3.48 -0.25 4.81
CA ILE A 47 2.94 0.52 3.68
C ILE A 47 1.50 0.11 3.39
N ALA A 48 1.18 -1.18 3.45
CA ALA A 48 -0.16 -1.69 3.19
C ALA A 48 -1.19 -1.18 4.20
N ASP A 49 -0.83 -1.13 5.49
CA ASP A 49 -1.69 -0.57 6.53
C ASP A 49 -1.90 0.94 6.34
N ALA A 50 -0.85 1.68 5.99
CA ALA A 50 -0.96 3.11 5.68
C ALA A 50 -1.82 3.37 4.42
N ALA A 51 -1.64 2.56 3.37
CA ALA A 51 -2.45 2.66 2.15
C ALA A 51 -3.93 2.37 2.44
N GLN A 52 -4.22 1.38 3.28
CA GLN A 52 -5.58 1.07 3.71
C GLN A 52 -6.23 2.23 4.47
N LEU A 53 -5.49 2.92 5.33
CA LEU A 53 -5.96 4.13 5.99
C LEU A 53 -6.36 5.21 4.97
N VAL A 54 -5.51 5.45 3.97
CA VAL A 54 -5.78 6.46 2.92
C VAL A 54 -6.99 6.06 2.08
N ARG A 55 -7.13 4.78 1.70
CA ARG A 55 -8.30 4.28 0.95
C ARG A 55 -9.62 4.35 1.72
N GLY A 56 -9.55 4.43 3.05
CA GLY A 56 -10.74 4.63 3.89
C GLY A 56 -11.33 6.03 3.79
N ILE A 57 -10.64 6.97 3.15
CA ILE A 57 -11.10 8.35 2.97
C ILE A 57 -11.93 8.42 1.69
N ASP A 58 -13.20 8.79 1.82
CA ASP A 58 -14.03 9.17 0.68
C ASP A 58 -13.58 10.55 0.19
N LEU A 59 -12.90 10.56 -0.95
CA LEU A 59 -12.48 11.79 -1.60
C LEU A 59 -13.64 12.37 -2.42
N GLY A 60 -14.56 11.58 -2.97
CA GLY A 60 -15.50 12.10 -3.98
C GLY A 60 -14.82 12.62 -5.25
N ASP A 61 -15.62 13.03 -6.23
CA ASP A 61 -15.13 13.34 -7.59
C ASP A 61 -14.60 14.78 -7.75
N GLU A 62 -14.74 15.62 -6.72
CA GLU A 62 -14.40 17.05 -6.76
C GLU A 62 -12.92 17.34 -6.43
N PHE A 63 -12.15 16.32 -6.03
CA PHE A 63 -10.76 16.49 -5.63
C PHE A 63 -9.82 16.15 -6.78
N ASP A 64 -9.18 17.18 -7.32
CA ASP A 64 -8.09 17.02 -8.26
C ASP A 64 -6.82 16.48 -7.56
N PRO A 65 -5.99 15.70 -8.26
CA PRO A 65 -4.67 15.33 -7.76
C PRO A 65 -3.86 16.57 -7.38
N ALA A 66 -3.09 16.47 -6.29
CA ALA A 66 -2.19 17.55 -5.90
C ALA A 66 -1.26 17.93 -7.07
N PRO A 67 -0.94 19.22 -7.26
CA PRO A 67 -0.11 19.66 -8.37
C PRO A 67 1.28 19.01 -8.29
N VAL A 68 1.64 18.27 -9.32
CA VAL A 68 2.99 17.72 -9.51
C VAL A 68 3.77 18.68 -10.40
N TYR A 69 4.99 19.05 -10.00
CA TYR A 69 5.87 19.87 -10.84
C TYR A 69 6.06 19.23 -12.21
N ARG A 70 5.85 20.02 -13.28
CA ARG A 70 6.14 19.62 -14.67
C ARG A 70 7.16 20.62 -15.26
N PRO A 71 8.35 20.15 -15.70
CA PRO A 71 9.35 21.00 -16.34
C PRO A 71 8.95 21.48 -17.74
#